data_AF-A0A972RSX9-F1
#
_entry.id   AF-A0A972RSX9-F1
#
_cell.length_a   1.000
_cell.length_b   1.000
_cell.length_c   1.000
_cell.angle_alpha   90.00
_cell.angle_beta   90.00
_cell.angle_gamma   90.00
#
_symmetry.space_group_name_H-M   'P 1'
#
loop_
_entity.id
_entity.type
_entity.pdbx_description
1 polymer ?
#
loop_
_entity_poly.entity_id
_entity_poly.type
_entity_poly.pdbx_seq_one_letter_code
_entity_poly.pdbx_strand_id
1 'polypeptide(L)' 'MQLHTHPSEPEITELAETKNYQAWRALEPDGEMTYHLELGQVTVHFFEEEWREFLDLMRKLVREA' A
#
# COMPACT_ATOMS: atom_id res chain seq x y z
N MET A 1 -27.40 19.97 -12.27
CA MET A 1 -26.82 18.90 -11.44
C MET A 1 -25.38 18.70 -11.88
N GLN A 2 -24.41 19.03 -11.04
CA GLN A 2 -23.02 18.64 -11.29
C GLN A 2 -22.86 17.19 -10.83
N LEU A 3 -22.53 16.29 -11.76
CA LEU A 3 -22.13 14.92 -11.45
C LEU A 3 -20.81 15.01 -10.70
N HIS A 4 -20.82 14.79 -9.38
CA HIS A 4 -19.60 14.44 -8.68
C HIS A 4 -19.24 13.03 -9.13
N THR A 5 -18.33 12.93 -10.09
CA THR A 5 -17.74 11.66 -10.49
C THR A 5 -16.77 11.26 -9.41
N HIS A 6 -17.24 10.50 -8.42
CA HIS A 6 -16.32 9.71 -7.61
C HIS A 6 -15.61 8.73 -8.56
N PRO A 7 -14.28 8.65 -8.54
CA PRO A 7 -13.58 7.64 -9.34
C PRO A 7 -14.12 6.27 -8.94
N SER A 8 -14.60 5.48 -9.90
CA SER A 8 -15.15 4.14 -9.65
C SER A 8 -14.08 3.08 -9.43
N GLU A 9 -12.82 3.44 -9.69
CA GLU A 9 -11.64 2.58 -9.63
C GLU A 9 -10.62 3.20 -8.67
N PRO A 10 -9.86 2.37 -7.93
CA PRO A 10 -8.81 2.87 -7.06
C PRO A 10 -7.66 3.50 -7.86
N GLU A 11 -7.08 4.57 -7.33
CA GLU A 11 -5.86 5.17 -7.89
C GLU A 11 -4.62 4.45 -7.33
N ILE A 12 -3.91 3.71 -8.18
CA ILE A 12 -2.74 2.91 -7.80
C ILE A 12 -1.45 3.72 -7.92
N THR A 13 -0.59 3.63 -6.91
CA THR A 13 0.78 4.19 -6.93
C THR A 13 1.79 3.13 -6.51
N GLU A 14 2.80 2.87 -7.34
CA GLU A 14 3.96 2.05 -6.95
C GLU A 14 4.83 2.78 -5.93
N LEU A 15 5.27 2.05 -4.90
CA LEU A 15 6.16 2.58 -3.85
C LEU A 15 7.59 2.06 -4.01
N ALA A 16 7.74 0.77 -4.32
CA ALA A 16 9.02 0.14 -4.57
C ALA A 16 8.83 -1.18 -5.30
N GLU A 17 9.79 -1.55 -6.16
CA GLU A 17 9.86 -2.88 -6.74
C GLU A 17 11.28 -3.44 -6.70
N THR A 18 11.35 -4.76 -6.73
CA THR A 18 12.54 -5.55 -6.99
C THR A 18 12.18 -6.63 -8.01
N LYS A 19 13.12 -7.52 -8.33
CA LYS A 19 12.85 -8.62 -9.27
C LYS A 19 11.65 -9.51 -8.88
N ASN A 20 11.41 -9.74 -7.60
CA ASN A 20 10.40 -10.70 -7.13
C ASN A 20 9.38 -10.10 -6.14
N TYR A 21 9.60 -8.87 -5.69
CA TYR A 21 8.79 -8.23 -4.65
C TYR A 21 8.36 -6.84 -5.08
N GLN A 22 7.15 -6.45 -4.71
CA GLN A 22 6.60 -5.14 -5.00
C GLN A 22 5.83 -4.59 -3.80
N ALA A 23 5.90 -3.29 -3.60
CA ALA A 23 5.03 -2.56 -2.69
C ALA A 23 4.31 -1.45 -3.47
N TRP A 24 3.00 -1.37 -3.31
CA TRP A 24 2.17 -0.34 -3.93
C TRP A 24 1.04 0.08 -2.99
N ARG A 25 0.40 1.20 -3.28
CA ARG A 25 -0.76 1.71 -2.53
C ARG A 25 -1.93 2.01 -3.46
N ALA A 26 -3.14 1.93 -2.93
CA ALA A 26 -4.36 2.35 -3.59
C ALA A 26 -5.03 3.46 -2.78
N LEU A 27 -5.40 4.55 -3.45
CA LEU A 27 -6.43 5.46 -2.94
C LEU A 27 -7.78 4.94 -3.43
N GLU A 28 -8.57 4.38 -2.51
CA GLU A 28 -9.87 3.80 -2.78
C GLU A 28 -10.91 4.89 -3.11
N PRO A 29 -12.00 4.55 -3.83
CA PRO A 29 -13.07 5.48 -4.19
C PRO A 29 -13.72 6.26 -3.03
N ASP A 30 -13.69 5.68 -1.83
CA ASP A 30 -14.22 6.28 -0.60
C ASP A 30 -13.21 7.20 0.12
N GLY A 31 -11.98 7.29 -0.41
CA GLY A 31 -10.89 8.09 0.12
C GLY A 31 -9.98 7.34 1.09
N GLU A 32 -10.22 6.05 1.34
CA GLU A 32 -9.33 5.22 2.16
C GLU A 32 -8.01 4.91 1.42
N MET A 33 -6.90 4.90 2.15
CA MET A 33 -5.60 4.51 1.61
C MET A 33 -5.25 3.09 2.06
N THR A 34 -5.07 2.17 1.11
CA THR A 34 -4.63 0.80 1.38
C THR A 34 -3.23 0.55 0.81
N TYR A 35 -2.46 -0.33 1.45
CA TYR A 35 -1.10 -0.67 1.06
C TYR A 35 -0.98 -2.17 0.82
N HIS A 36 -0.21 -2.54 -0.19
CA HIS A 36 -0.11 -3.90 -0.69
C HIS A 36 1.37 -4.25 -0.82
N LEU A 37 1.76 -5.34 -0.18
CA LEU A 37 3.11 -5.89 -0.24
C LEU A 37 3.06 -7.28 -0.87
N GLU A 38 3.61 -7.39 -2.08
CA GLU A 38 3.68 -8.63 -2.84
C GLU A 38 5.04 -9.30 -2.62
N LEU A 39 5.00 -10.50 -2.02
CA LEU A 39 6.16 -11.30 -1.62
C LEU A 39 6.22 -12.61 -2.41
N GLY A 40 6.09 -12.51 -3.73
CA GLY A 40 6.09 -13.65 -4.65
C GLY A 40 4.78 -14.43 -4.66
N GLN A 41 4.53 -15.29 -3.67
CA GLN A 41 3.31 -16.12 -3.62
C GLN A 41 2.31 -15.63 -2.57
N VAL A 42 2.66 -14.58 -1.83
CA VAL A 42 1.85 -14.01 -0.76
C VAL A 42 1.70 -12.52 -1.03
N THR A 43 0.48 -12.02 -0.94
CA THR A 43 0.19 -10.59 -0.89
C THR A 43 -0.32 -10.27 0.51
N VAL A 44 0.26 -9.26 1.14
CA VAL A 44 -0.19 -8.74 2.42
C VAL A 44 -0.85 -7.39 2.17
N HIS A 45 -2.07 -7.24 2.67
CA HIS A 45 -2.86 -6.04 2.59
C HIS A 45 -2.85 -5.34 3.94
N PHE A 46 -2.72 -4.02 3.93
CA PHE A 46 -2.70 -3.19 5.12
C PHE A 46 -3.63 -1.99 4.95
N PHE A 47 -4.35 -1.64 6.01
CA PHE A 47 -4.83 -0.28 6.19
C PHE A 47 -3.67 0.67 6.51
N GLU A 48 -3.89 1.97 6.38
CA GLU A 48 -2.84 2.98 6.58
C GLU A 48 -2.13 2.87 7.95
N GLU A 49 -2.88 2.63 9.03
CA GLU A 49 -2.33 2.51 10.38
C GLU A 49 -1.42 1.27 10.51
N GLU A 50 -1.87 0.13 10.01
CA GLU A 50 -1.13 -1.13 10.05
C GLU A 50 0.15 -1.05 9.20
N TRP A 51 0.08 -0.38 8.06
CA TRP A 51 1.24 -0.13 7.20
C TRP A 51 2.31 0.71 7.92
N ARG A 52 1.88 1.77 8.64
CA ARG A 52 2.80 2.64 9.39
C ARG A 52 3.50 1.86 10.50
N GLU A 53 2.77 1.03 11.25
CA GLU A 53 3.32 0.17 12.29
C GLU A 53 4.28 -0.90 11.72
N PHE A 54 3.90 -1.54 10.61
CA PHE A 54 4.78 -2.48 9.90
C PHE A 54 6.11 -1.84 9.48
N LEU A 55 6.05 -0.64 8.89
CA LEU A 55 7.25 0.09 8.49
C LEU A 55 8.12 0.49 9.68
N ASP A 56 7.54 0.82 10.84
CA ASP A 56 8.31 1.08 12.05
C ASP A 56 9.08 -0.16 12.51
N LEU A 57 8.42 -1.33 12.52
CA LEU A 57 9.08 -2.61 12.82
C LEU A 57 10.23 -2.89 11.84
N MET A 58 9.99 -2.77 10.53
CA MET A 58 11.02 -3.03 9.51
C MET A 58 12.23 -2.09 9.68
N ARG A 59 12.00 -0.81 9.98
CA ARG A 59 13.09 0.15 10.24
C ARG A 59 13.91 -0.23 11.47
N LYS A 60 13.29 -0.78 12.51
CA LYS A 60 14.01 -1.29 13.69
C LYS A 60 14.87 -2.50 13.35
N LEU A 61 14.36 -3.44 12.55
CA LEU A 61 15.12 -4.61 12.10
C LEU A 61 16.34 -4.23 11.25
N VAL A 62 16.20 -3.30 10.31
CA VAL A 62 17.32 -2.86 9.44
C VAL A 62 18.41 -2.14 10.24
N ARG A 63 18.08 -1.46 11.34
CA ARG A 63 19.09 -0.82 12.21
C ARG A 63 19.99 -1.83 12.94
N GLU A 64 19.58 -3.09 13.02
CA GLU A 64 20.32 -4.17 13.68
C GLU A 64 21.02 -5.11 12.68
N ALA A 65 20.85 -4.89 11.37
CA ALA A 65 21.38 -5.72 10.29
C ALA A 65 22.71 -5.22 9.73
#